data_AF-L1JQ70-F1
#
_entry.id   AF-L1JQ70-F1
#
_cell.length_a   1.000
_cell.length_b   1.000
_cell.length_c   1.000
_cell.angle_alpha   90.00
_cell.angle_beta   90.00
_cell.angle_gamma   90.00
#
_symmetry.space_group_name_H-M   'P 1'
#
loop_
_entity.id
_entity.type
_entity.pdbx_description
1 polymer ?
#
loop_
_entity_poly.entity_id
_entity_poly.type
_entity_poly.pdbx_seq_one_letter_code
_entity_poly.pdbx_strand_id
1 'polypeptide(L)' 'DAADILGIREDASVRAIKMAYRKLAIKWHPDKNPGDEDATAMFQMIGNAYETL' A
#
# COMPACT_ATOMS: atom_id res chain seq x y z
N ASP A 1 -12.17 -1.81 -0.84
CA ASP A 1 -11.84 -2.21 0.54
C ASP A 1 -10.33 -2.25 0.79
N ALA A 2 -9.87 -2.42 2.04
CA ALA A 2 -8.44 -2.39 2.37
C ALA A 2 -7.64 -3.50 1.67
N ALA A 3 -8.23 -4.70 1.52
CA ALA A 3 -7.64 -5.80 0.77
C ALA A 3 -7.46 -5.46 -0.72
N ASP A 4 -8.43 -4.77 -1.34
CA ASP A 4 -8.32 -4.34 -2.74
C ASP A 4 -7.21 -3.30 -2.94
N ILE A 5 -7.06 -2.35 -2.01
CA ILE A 5 -6.01 -1.32 -2.07
C ILE A 5 -4.62 -1.98 -2.05
N LEU A 6 -4.45 -3.02 -1.22
CA LEU A 6 -3.21 -3.79 -1.17
C LEU A 6 -3.09 -4.84 -2.30
N GLY A 7 -4.16 -5.07 -3.08
CA GLY A 7 -4.20 -6.06 -4.14
C GLY A 7 -4.05 -7.50 -3.63
N ILE A 8 -4.64 -7.79 -2.47
CA ILE A 8 -4.59 -9.10 -1.80
C ILE A 8 -5.99 -9.69 -1.71
N ARG A 9 -6.05 -10.98 -1.36
CA ARG A 9 -7.31 -11.65 -1.02
C ARG A 9 -7.70 -11.34 0.42
N GLU A 10 -9.00 -11.39 0.72
CA GLU A 10 -9.56 -11.26 2.07
C GLU A 10 -8.96 -12.27 3.08
N ASP A 11 -8.56 -13.46 2.61
CA ASP A 11 -7.95 -14.53 3.41
C ASP A 11 -6.41 -14.50 3.43
N ALA A 12 -5.81 -13.39 2.97
CA ALA A 12 -4.37 -13.29 2.86
C ALA A 12 -3.68 -13.40 4.24
N SER A 13 -2.64 -14.24 4.30
CA SER A 13 -1.81 -14.33 5.50
C SER A 13 -1.14 -12.99 5.85
N VAL A 14 -0.84 -12.78 7.14
CA VAL A 14 -0.08 -11.61 7.64
C VAL A 14 1.22 -11.40 6.85
N ARG A 15 1.89 -12.48 6.44
CA ARG A 15 3.10 -12.40 5.61
C ARG A 15 2.82 -11.82 4.23
N ALA A 16 1.74 -12.26 3.58
CA ALA A 16 1.33 -11.77 2.27
C ALA A 16 0.92 -10.28 2.34
N ILE A 17 0.17 -9.90 3.37
CA ILE A 17 -0.20 -8.49 3.65
C ILE A 17 1.05 -7.61 3.75
N LYS A 18 2.02 -8.01 4.60
CA LYS A 18 3.28 -7.27 4.78
C LYS A 18 4.10 -7.17 3.49
N MET A 19 4.12 -8.21 2.68
CA MET A 19 4.84 -8.19 1.39
C MET A 19 4.16 -7.27 0.38
N ALA A 20 2.83 -7.31 0.28
CA ALA A 20 2.06 -6.44 -0.61
C ALA A 20 2.24 -4.96 -0.22
N TYR A 21 2.07 -4.63 1.07
CA TYR A 21 2.30 -3.30 1.60
C TYR A 21 3.70 -2.79 1.27
N ARG A 22 4.76 -3.55 1.57
CA ARG A 22 6.15 -3.12 1.28
C ARG A 22 6.38 -2.86 -0.20
N LYS A 23 5.86 -3.72 -1.07
CA LYS A 23 6.00 -3.57 -2.53
C LYS A 23 5.33 -2.28 -3.01
N LEU A 24 4.12 -2.01 -2.54
CA LEU A 24 3.36 -0.82 -2.93
C LEU A 24 3.95 0.46 -2.31
N ALA A 25 4.35 0.42 -1.05
CA ALA A 25 5.01 1.52 -0.36
C ALA A 25 6.30 1.94 -1.09
N ILE A 26 7.13 0.98 -1.53
CA ILE A 26 8.32 1.28 -2.34
C ILE A 26 7.95 1.86 -3.70
N LYS A 27 6.91 1.34 -4.35
CA LYS A 27 6.48 1.83 -5.68
C LYS A 27 6.03 3.29 -5.61
N TRP A 28 5.25 3.65 -4.59
CA TRP A 28 4.58 4.94 -4.47
C TRP A 28 5.26 5.91 -3.50
N HIS A 29 6.41 5.54 -2.93
CA HIS A 29 7.10 6.38 -1.95
C HIS A 29 7.37 7.80 -2.51
N PRO A 30 7.14 8.88 -1.75
CA PRO A 30 7.41 10.25 -2.19
C PRO A 30 8.87 10.47 -2.64
N ASP A 31 9.85 9.90 -1.93
CA ASP A 31 11.27 9.98 -2.34
C ASP A 31 11.55 9.39 -3.74
N LYS A 32 10.75 8.42 -4.19
CA LYS A 32 10.89 7.80 -5.51
C LYS A 32 10.02 8.47 -6.57
N ASN A 33 9.01 9.22 -6.15
CA ASN A 33 8.07 9.94 -7.00
C ASN A 33 7.98 11.41 -6.54
N PRO A 34 9.09 12.17 -6.61
CA PRO A 34 9.14 13.52 -6.07
C PRO A 34 8.23 14.46 -6.86
N GLY A 35 7.36 15.18 -6.15
CA GLY A 35 6.39 16.12 -6.76
C GLY A 35 5.17 15.46 -7.41
N ASP A 36 5.04 14.13 -7.30
CA ASP A 36 3.86 13.40 -7.75
C ASP A 36 2.83 13.34 -6.61
N GLU A 37 1.80 14.17 -6.71
CA GLU A 37 0.71 14.25 -5.74
C GLU A 37 -0.14 12.97 -5.74
N ASP A 38 -0.30 12.31 -6.90
CA ASP A 38 -1.04 11.06 -7.00
C ASP A 38 -0.28 9.92 -6.32
N ALA A 39 1.04 9.86 -6.49
CA ALA A 39 1.87 8.90 -5.77
C ALA A 39 1.81 9.09 -4.26
N THR A 40 1.80 10.36 -3.81
CA THR A 40 1.67 10.70 -2.39
C THR A 40 0.30 10.27 -1.84
N ALA A 41 -0.79 10.56 -2.56
CA ALA A 41 -2.14 10.15 -2.19
C ALA A 41 -2.25 8.61 -2.14
N MET A 42 -1.72 7.91 -3.14
CA MET A 42 -1.68 6.45 -3.15
C MET A 42 -0.88 5.89 -1.98
N PHE A 43 0.28 6.46 -1.66
CA PHE A 43 1.10 6.04 -0.53
C PHE A 43 0.35 6.15 0.80
N GLN A 44 -0.40 7.24 1.00
CA GLN A 44 -1.25 7.42 2.18
C GLN A 44 -2.40 6.39 2.22
N MET A 45 -3.07 6.14 1.10
CA MET A 45 -4.13 5.11 1.03
C MET A 45 -3.61 3.71 1.35
N ILE A 46 -2.42 3.36 0.85
CA ILE A 46 -1.75 2.09 1.13
C ILE A 46 -1.40 1.96 2.63
N GLY A 47 -0.92 3.03 3.26
CA GLY A 47 -0.68 3.11 4.70
C GLY A 47 -1.93 2.83 5.52
N ASN A 48 -3.00 3.58 5.24
CA ASN A 48 -4.28 3.44 5.92
C ASN A 48 -4.86 2.03 5.75
N ALA A 49 -4.81 1.47 4.53
CA ALA A 49 -5.30 0.11 4.28
C ALA A 49 -4.55 -0.95 5.11
N TYR A 50 -3.23 -0.81 5.24
CA TYR A 50 -2.41 -1.73 6.04
C TYR A 50 -2.68 -1.60 7.55
N GLU A 51 -2.99 -0.41 8.06
CA GLU A 51 -3.31 -0.22 9.49
C GLU A 51 -4.66 -0.82 9.89
N THR A 52 -5.57 -1.00 8.94
CA THR A 52 -6.92 -1.55 9.17
C THR A 52 -7.02 -3.08 9.06
N LEU A 53 -5.94 -3.78 8.70
CA LEU A 53 -5.88 -5.23 8.50
C LEU A 53 -5.04 -5.92 9.60
#